data_AF-A0A947FAP8-F1
#
_entry.id   AF-A0A947FAP8-F1
#
_cell.length_a   1.000
_cell.length_b   1.000
_cell.length_c   1.000
_cell.angle_alpha   90.00
_cell.angle_beta   90.00
_cell.angle_gamma   90.00
#
_symmetry.space_group_name_H-M   'P 1'
#
loop_
_entity.id
_entity.type
_entity.pdbx_description
1 polymer ?
#
loop_
_entity_poly.entity_id
_entity_poly.type
_entity_poly.pdbx_seq_one_letter_code
_entity_poly.pdbx_strand_id
1 'polypeptide(L)' 'MRVKNTTAQSGLSGAERRRNLQAAFEVRESRLVAGKNIWLIDDVFTTGTTVNECAKTLKKCGVASVHVWTFARV' A
#
# COMPACT_ATOMS: atom_id res chain seq x y z
N MET A 1 5.51 5.49 4.03
CA MET A 1 5.18 5.70 5.45
C MET A 1 3.71 6.05 5.57
N ARG A 2 3.05 5.62 6.64
CA ARG A 2 1.68 6.01 6.92
C ARG A 2 1.64 7.40 7.56
N VAL A 3 0.85 8.30 6.99
CA VAL A 3 0.74 9.72 7.39
C VAL A 3 -0.65 10.10 7.89
N LYS A 4 -1.62 9.18 7.76
CA LYS A 4 -3.00 9.36 8.21
C LYS A 4 -3.32 8.40 9.35
N ASN A 5 -4.02 8.91 10.36
CA ASN A 5 -4.68 8.06 11.35
C ASN A 5 -5.83 7.32 10.67
N THR A 6 -5.82 5.99 10.78
CA THR A 6 -6.79 5.09 10.16
C THR A 6 -7.21 4.12 11.26
N THR A 7 -8.49 3.81 11.31
CA THR A 7 -9.03 2.81 12.23
C THR A 7 -8.43 1.45 11.92
N ALA A 8 -8.42 0.53 12.88
CA ALA A 8 -8.06 -0.86 12.62
C ALA A 8 -8.93 -1.43 11.48
N GLN A 9 -8.33 -2.19 10.57
CA GLN A 9 -9.05 -2.77 9.42
C GLN A 9 -9.94 -3.96 9.80
N SER A 10 -9.73 -4.53 10.98
CA SER A 10 -10.54 -5.61 11.55
C SER A 10 -11.98 -5.14 11.71
N GLY A 11 -12.93 -5.93 11.20
CA GLY A 11 -14.36 -5.60 11.24
C GLY A 11 -14.83 -4.62 10.15
N LEU A 12 -13.92 -4.00 9.39
CA LEU A 12 -14.31 -3.14 8.25
C LEU A 12 -14.57 -3.98 6.99
N SER A 13 -15.64 -3.64 6.28
CA SER A 13 -15.94 -4.13 4.93
C SER A 13 -14.89 -3.67 3.92
N GLY A 14 -14.81 -4.32 2.75
CA GLY A 14 -13.86 -3.94 1.71
C GLY A 14 -13.99 -2.47 1.24
N ALA A 15 -15.21 -1.92 1.22
CA ALA A 15 -15.43 -0.52 0.86
C ALA A 15 -14.96 0.45 1.96
N GLU A 16 -15.19 0.10 3.22
CA GLU A 16 -14.72 0.89 4.35
C GLU A 16 -13.20 0.87 4.45
N ARG A 17 -12.55 -0.28 4.24
CA ARG A 17 -11.09 -0.39 4.18
C ARG A 17 -10.51 0.55 3.13
N ARG A 18 -11.10 0.59 1.92
CA ARG A 18 -10.66 1.49 0.84
C ARG A 18 -10.72 2.95 1.24
N ARG A 19 -11.84 3.39 1.84
CA ARG A 19 -12.00 4.77 2.34
C ARG A 19 -11.05 5.09 3.49
N ASN A 20 -10.89 4.15 4.42
CA ASN A 20 -10.02 4.29 5.58
C ASN A 20 -8.55 4.51 5.16
N LEU A 21 -8.07 3.73 4.19
CA LEU A 21 -6.69 3.77 3.67
C LEU A 21 -6.42 4.78 2.56
N GLN A 22 -7.46 5.40 2.01
CA GLN A 22 -7.29 6.40 0.96
C GLN A 22 -6.37 7.52 1.44
N ALA A 23 -5.32 7.79 0.64
CA ALA A 23 -4.28 8.77 0.92
C ALA A 23 -3.60 8.58 2.29
N ALA A 24 -3.60 7.35 2.83
CA ALA A 24 -2.98 7.09 4.12
C ALA A 24 -1.46 6.95 4.05
N PHE A 25 -0.88 6.79 2.86
CA PHE A 25 0.54 6.51 2.65
C PHE A 25 1.23 7.55 1.78
N GLU A 26 2.46 7.88 2.16
CA GLU A 26 3.36 8.80 1.46
C GLU A 26 4.78 8.23 1.36
N VAL A 27 5.49 8.57 0.27
CA VAL A 27 6.93 8.30 0.11
C VAL A 27 7.69 9.55 0.50
N ARG A 28 8.49 9.47 1.57
CA ARG A 28 9.24 10.63 2.09
C ARG A 28 10.28 11.18 1.11
N GLU A 29 10.95 10.30 0.37
CA GLU A 29 11.97 10.68 -0.60
C GLU A 29 11.74 9.95 -1.92
N SER A 30 10.99 10.57 -2.83
CA SER A 30 10.65 10.00 -4.14
C SER A 30 11.89 9.64 -4.97
N ARG A 31 12.96 10.42 -4.86
CA ARG A 31 14.26 10.17 -5.51
C ARG A 31 14.87 8.80 -5.18
N LEU A 32 14.55 8.24 -4.01
CA LEU A 32 15.10 6.95 -3.60
C LEU A 32 14.44 5.76 -4.31
N VAL A 33 13.23 5.96 -4.84
CA VAL A 33 12.42 4.90 -5.44
C VAL A 33 12.19 5.09 -6.94
N ALA A 34 12.37 6.31 -7.47
CA ALA A 34 12.22 6.61 -8.88
C ALA A 34 13.08 5.69 -9.77
N GLY A 35 12.49 5.13 -10.82
CA GLY A 35 13.13 4.20 -11.77
C GLY A 35 13.44 2.80 -11.21
N LYS A 36 13.09 2.50 -9.95
CA LYS A 36 13.40 1.21 -9.32
C LYS A 36 12.26 0.21 -9.40
N ASN A 37 12.62 -1.07 -9.33
CA ASN A 37 11.69 -2.17 -9.11
C ASN A 37 11.50 -2.37 -7.61
N ILE A 38 10.29 -2.18 -7.10
CA ILE A 38 9.99 -2.22 -5.66
C ILE A 38 9.21 -3.47 -5.31
N TRP A 39 9.62 -4.17 -4.25
CA TRP A 39 8.86 -5.27 -3.65
C TRP A 39 8.14 -4.78 -2.40
N LEU A 40 6.82 -4.97 -2.37
CA LEU A 40 5.98 -4.83 -1.19
C LEU A 40 5.85 -6.20 -0.52
N ILE A 41 6.29 -6.28 0.73
CA ILE A 41 6.19 -7.49 1.54
C ILE A 41 5.12 -7.25 2.59
N ASP A 42 4.13 -8.15 2.66
CA ASP A 42 3.05 -8.12 3.65
C ASP A 42 2.85 -9.53 4.23
N ASP A 43 2.28 -9.64 5.43
CA ASP A 43 2.02 -10.95 6.03
C ASP A 43 0.80 -11.64 5.39
N VAL A 44 -0.32 -10.93 5.29
CA VAL A 44 -1.61 -11.46 4.83
C VAL A 44 -2.24 -10.55 3.78
N PHE A 45 -2.43 -11.09 2.58
CA PHE A 45 -3.22 -10.46 1.54
C PHE A 45 -4.71 -10.76 1.72
N THR A 46 -5.49 -9.75 2.09
CA THR A 46 -6.96 -9.87 2.12
C THR A 46 -7.57 -9.33 0.82
N THR A 47 -8.30 -8.21 0.88
CA THR A 47 -8.84 -7.54 -0.32
C THR A 47 -7.76 -6.80 -1.14
N GLY A 48 -6.50 -6.87 -0.72
CA GLY A 48 -5.40 -6.13 -1.31
C GLY A 48 -5.46 -4.61 -1.12
N THR A 49 -6.37 -4.09 -0.29
CA THR A 49 -6.57 -2.64 -0.17
C THR A 49 -5.32 -1.91 0.31
N THR A 50 -4.64 -2.43 1.34
CA THR A 50 -3.39 -1.86 1.87
C THR A 50 -2.31 -1.82 0.79
N VAL A 51 -2.04 -2.96 0.17
CA VAL A 51 -1.04 -3.11 -0.88
C VAL A 51 -1.36 -2.21 -2.08
N ASN A 52 -2.62 -2.12 -2.50
CA ASN A 52 -3.05 -1.27 -3.61
C ASN A 52 -2.80 0.21 -3.34
N GLU A 53 -3.11 0.71 -2.14
CA GLU A 53 -2.83 2.11 -1.80
C GLU A 53 -1.32 2.38 -1.72
N CYS A 54 -0.52 1.47 -1.14
CA CYS A 54 0.94 1.57 -1.17
C CYS A 54 1.50 1.59 -2.59
N ALA A 55 1.05 0.68 -3.45
CA ALA A 55 1.48 0.59 -4.85
C ALA A 55 1.10 1.84 -5.64
N LYS A 56 -0.10 2.41 -5.42
CA LYS A 56 -0.50 3.68 -6.03
C LYS A 56 0.41 4.83 -5.61
N THR A 57 0.73 4.94 -4.32
CA THR A 57 1.65 5.98 -3.83
C THR A 57 3.04 5.82 -4.46
N LEU A 58 3.58 4.59 -4.53
CA LEU A 58 4.87 4.32 -5.17
C LEU A 58 4.87 4.65 -6.67
N LYS A 59 3.81 4.26 -7.40
CA LYS A 59 3.66 4.57 -8.83
C LYS A 59 3.65 6.07 -9.12
N LYS A 60 3.02 6.86 -8.25
CA LYS A 60 3.06 8.34 -8.34
C LYS A 60 4.47 8.92 -8.18
N CYS A 61 5.38 8.18 -7.55
CA CYS A 61 6.78 8.58 -7.40
C CYS A 61 7.70 8.10 -8.53
N GLY A 62 7.16 7.50 -9.60
CA GLY A 62 7.93 7.12 -10.79
C GLY A 62 8.74 5.85 -10.65
N VAL A 63 8.32 4.89 -9.82
CA VAL A 63 8.92 3.55 -9.78
C VAL A 63 8.76 2.84 -11.14
N ALA A 64 9.72 2.00 -11.53
CA ALA A 64 9.64 1.22 -12.77
C ALA A 64 8.60 0.10 -12.66
N SER A 65 8.56 -0.57 -11.51
CA SER A 65 7.58 -1.63 -11.24
C SER A 65 7.31 -1.78 -9.74
N VAL A 66 6.16 -2.38 -9.43
CA VAL A 66 5.79 -2.76 -8.05
C VAL A 66 5.37 -4.23 -8.07
N HIS A 67 6.05 -5.03 -7.28
CA HIS A 67 5.76 -6.44 -7.05
C HIS A 67 5.27 -6.63 -5.62
N VAL A 68 4.46 -7.67 -5.40
CA VAL A 68 3.86 -7.94 -4.10
C VAL A 68 4.16 -9.38 -3.73
N TRP A 69 4.68 -9.58 -2.54
CA TRP A 69 4.84 -10.91 -1.96
C TRP A 69 4.18 -10.94 -0.58
N THR A 70 3.34 -11.95 -0.38
CA THR A 70 2.63 -12.15 0.88
C THR A 70 2.71 -13.59 1.33
N PHE A 71 2.80 -13.82 2.63
CA PHE A 71 2.89 -15.17 3.18
C PHE A 71 1.56 -15.93 3.07
N ALA A 72 0.43 -15.25 3.29
CA ALA A 72 -0.91 -15.84 3.20
C ALA A 72 -1.89 -14.99 2.39
N ARG A 73 -2.98 -15.60 1.90
CA ARG A 73 -4.11 -14.93 1.25
C ARG A 73 -5.43 -15.40 1.85
N VAL A 74 -6.35 -14.47 2.11
CA VAL A 74 -7.70 -14.71 2.65
C VAL A 74 -8.76 -14.02 1.82
#